data_AF-A0A3D1NU18-F1
#
_entry.id   AF-A0A3D1NU18-F1
#
_cell.length_a   1.000
_cell.length_b   1.000
_cell.length_c   1.000
_cell.angle_alpha   90.00
_cell.angle_beta   90.00
_cell.angle_gamma   90.00
#
_symmetry.space_group_name_H-M   'P 1'
#
loop_
_entity.id
_entity.type
_entity.pdbx_description
1 polymer ?
#
loop_
_entity_poly.entity_id
_entity_poly.type
_entity_poly.pdbx_seq_one_letter_code
_entity_poly.pdbx_strand_id
1 'polypeptide(L)'
;MYKLFRTLLLPVAALFAFTAATAQNVSWKSSVEHLEGDVYRIVLEASIPAPYHMYDMGPYEGGPNATAIVFTPGDGVTLEGGVEQLSTPERHYDKTFEMEIGTFAGKARFA
;
A
#
# COMPACT_ATOMS: atom_id res chain seq x y z
N MET A 1 -34.34 -29.88 12.54
CA MET A 1 -32.90 -30.01 12.22
C MET A 1 -32.42 -28.97 11.19
N TYR A 2 -33.16 -28.66 10.11
CA TYR A 2 -32.74 -27.64 9.13
C TYR A 2 -32.62 -26.21 9.70
N LYS A 3 -33.47 -25.82 10.66
CA LYS A 3 -33.47 -24.46 11.25
C LYS A 3 -32.23 -24.21 12.13
N LEU A 4 -31.82 -25.15 12.99
CA LEU A 4 -30.59 -25.02 13.79
C LEU A 4 -29.33 -24.94 12.91
N PHE A 5 -29.28 -25.72 11.82
CA PHE A 5 -28.15 -25.72 10.89
C PHE A 5 -28.03 -24.37 10.15
N ARG A 6 -29.16 -23.75 9.81
CA ARG A 6 -29.22 -22.42 9.18
C ARG A 6 -28.85 -21.28 10.13
N THR A 7 -29.22 -21.38 11.41
CA THR A 7 -28.86 -20.37 12.44
C THR A 7 -27.38 -20.42 12.82
N LEU A 8 -26.73 -21.59 12.76
CA LEU A 8 -25.29 -21.71 12.99
C LEU A 8 -24.43 -21.32 11.77
N LEU A 9 -24.97 -21.37 10.55
CA LEU A 9 -24.21 -21.05 9.33
C LEU A 9 -23.88 -19.55 9.19
N LEU A 10 -24.78 -18.67 9.65
CA LEU A 10 -24.61 -17.22 9.61
C LEU A 10 -23.42 -16.69 10.43
N PRO A 11 -23.24 -17.06 11.71
CA PRO A 11 -22.07 -16.62 12.48
C PRO A 11 -20.76 -17.22 11.94
N VAL A 12 -20.78 -18.46 11.44
CA VAL A 12 -19.59 -19.09 10.84
C VAL A 12 -19.17 -18.37 9.54
N ALA A 13 -20.11 -18.02 8.67
CA ALA A 13 -19.82 -17.24 7.47
C ALA A 13 -19.24 -15.83 7.80
N ALA A 14 -19.74 -15.19 8.87
CA ALA A 14 -19.22 -13.90 9.33
C ALA A 14 -17.78 -13.99 9.85
N LEU A 15 -17.40 -15.10 10.51
CA LEU A 15 -16.02 -15.36 10.93
C LEU A 15 -15.05 -15.53 9.75
N PHE A 16 -15.47 -16.17 8.66
CA PHE A 16 -14.63 -16.32 7.45
C PHE A 16 -14.48 -15.01 6.65
N ALA A 17 -15.48 -14.12 6.68
CA ALA A 17 -15.37 -12.81 6.03
C ALA A 17 -14.32 -11.92 6.71
N PHE A 18 -14.18 -12.02 8.03
CA PHE A 18 -13.24 -11.20 8.81
C PHE A 18 -11.76 -11.54 8.56
N THR A 19 -11.44 -12.82 8.30
CA THR A 19 -10.06 -13.25 8.02
C THR A 19 -9.61 -12.95 6.60
N ALA A 20 -10.52 -12.88 5.63
CA ALA A 20 -10.19 -12.52 4.25
C ALA A 20 -9.86 -11.03 4.11
N ALA A 21 -10.56 -10.15 4.84
CA ALA A 21 -10.34 -8.72 4.79
C ALA A 21 -8.96 -8.30 5.33
N THR A 22 -8.41 -9.02 6.32
CA THR A 22 -7.08 -8.72 6.88
C THR A 22 -5.94 -9.15 5.95
N ALA A 23 -6.15 -10.21 5.16
CA ALA A 23 -5.12 -10.81 4.30
C ALA A 23 -4.61 -9.90 3.16
N GLN A 24 -5.35 -8.85 2.80
CA GLN A 24 -5.01 -7.92 1.73
C GLN A 24 -4.27 -6.66 2.20
N ASN A 25 -4.18 -6.42 3.51
CA ASN A 25 -3.71 -5.12 3.99
C ASN A 25 -2.18 -5.02 3.90
N VAL A 26 -1.73 -3.97 3.22
CA VAL A 26 -0.35 -3.52 3.28
C VAL A 26 -0.10 -2.94 4.67
N SER A 27 0.93 -3.44 5.36
CA SER A 27 1.37 -2.86 6.62
C SER A 27 2.55 -1.93 6.38
N TRP A 28 2.64 -0.85 7.17
CA TRP A 28 3.63 0.20 6.97
C TRP A 28 4.52 0.36 8.19
N LYS A 29 5.80 0.61 7.95
CA LYS A 29 6.76 1.07 8.95
C LYS A 29 7.40 2.36 8.49
N SER A 30 7.71 3.25 9.41
CA SER A 30 8.46 4.47 9.16
C SER A 30 9.76 4.48 9.96
N SER A 31 10.83 4.98 9.36
CA SER A 31 12.07 5.32 10.06
C SER A 31 12.53 6.72 9.67
N VAL A 32 13.33 7.34 10.53
CA VAL A 32 13.91 8.66 10.27
C VAL A 32 15.43 8.51 10.25
N GLU A 33 16.05 8.99 9.19
CA GLU A 33 17.50 9.01 8.99
C GLU A 33 17.97 10.47 9.08
N HIS A 34 18.92 10.77 9.96
CA HIS A 34 19.58 12.08 9.98
C HIS A 34 20.59 12.15 8.83
N LEU A 35 20.54 13.22 8.04
CA LEU A 35 21.46 13.42 6.91
C LEU A 35 22.58 14.38 7.30
N GLU A 36 22.23 15.65 7.52
CA GLU A 36 23.16 16.71 7.90
C GLU A 36 22.39 17.89 8.50
N GLY A 37 22.97 18.61 9.46
CA GLY A 37 22.32 19.79 10.06
C GLY A 37 20.92 19.46 10.59
N ASP A 38 19.92 20.21 10.11
CA ASP A 38 18.50 20.01 10.45
C ASP A 38 17.74 19.21 9.37
N VAL A 39 18.45 18.51 8.47
CA VAL A 39 17.87 17.72 7.38
C VAL A 39 17.74 16.26 7.77
N TYR A 40 16.53 15.74 7.62
CA TYR A 40 16.18 14.36 7.92
C TYR A 40 15.43 13.72 6.73
N ARG A 41 15.69 12.44 6.49
CA ARG A 41 14.94 11.61 5.53
C ARG A 41 13.94 10.75 6.28
N ILE A 42 12.68 10.76 5.83
CA ILE A 42 11.65 9.86 6.33
C ILE A 42 11.54 8.69 5.38
N VAL A 43 11.92 7.49 5.81
CA VAL A 43 11.76 6.28 5.00
C VAL A 43 10.47 5.58 5.38
N LEU A 44 9.62 5.30 4.39
CA LEU A 44 8.40 4.52 4.53
C LEU A 44 8.60 3.15 3.88
N GLU A 45 8.36 2.08 4.61
CA GLU A 45 8.45 0.70 4.13
C GLU A 45 7.06 0.05 4.16
N ALA A 46 6.56 -0.31 2.99
CA ALA A 46 5.36 -1.09 2.78
C ALA A 46 5.70 -2.58 2.79
N SER A 47 4.97 -3.38 3.57
CA SER A 47 4.99 -4.84 3.55
C SER A 47 3.70 -5.35 2.92
N ILE A 48 3.82 -5.97 1.74
CA ILE A 48 2.72 -6.34 0.86
C ILE A 48 2.52 -7.87 0.95
N PRO A 49 1.39 -8.35 1.48
CA PRO A 49 1.17 -9.79 1.67
C PRO A 49 1.00 -10.51 0.33
N ALA A 50 1.62 -11.68 0.16
CA ALA A 50 1.39 -12.51 -1.01
C ALA A 50 -0.06 -13.05 -1.04
N PRO A 51 -0.67 -13.23 -2.23
CA PRO A 51 -0.11 -12.98 -3.58
C PRO A 51 -0.41 -11.55 -4.11
N TYR A 52 -0.74 -10.61 -3.22
CA TYR A 52 -1.18 -9.28 -3.62
C TYR A 52 -0.04 -8.39 -4.08
N HIS A 53 -0.42 -7.38 -4.85
CA HIS A 53 0.46 -6.37 -5.40
C HIS A 53 -0.07 -4.99 -5.05
N MET A 54 0.82 -4.01 -4.89
CA MET A 54 0.48 -2.61 -4.67
C MET A 54 0.90 -1.80 -5.87
N TYR A 55 0.04 -0.93 -6.40
CA TYR A 55 0.41 -0.02 -7.49
C TYR A 55 1.52 0.93 -7.04
N ASP A 56 2.40 1.28 -7.97
CA ASP A 56 3.42 2.30 -7.75
C ASP A 56 2.79 3.72 -7.75
N MET A 57 3.62 4.76 -7.77
CA MET A 57 3.15 6.16 -7.73
C MET A 57 2.62 6.72 -9.07
N GLY A 58 2.53 5.91 -10.13
CA GLY A 58 1.97 6.31 -11.43
C GLY A 58 2.84 7.33 -12.19
N PRO A 59 2.22 8.28 -12.92
CA PRO A 59 0.78 8.59 -13.00
C PRO A 59 -0.03 7.60 -13.85
N TYR A 60 -1.31 7.44 -13.52
CA TYR A 60 -2.28 6.57 -14.23
C TYR A 60 -3.58 7.32 -14.57
N GLU A 61 -3.55 8.16 -15.59
CA GLU A 61 -4.74 8.91 -16.01
C GLU A 61 -5.84 7.97 -16.54
N GLY A 62 -6.98 7.89 -15.85
CA GLY A 62 -8.05 6.94 -16.18
C GLY A 62 -7.71 5.47 -15.89
N GLY A 63 -6.59 5.23 -15.20
CA GLY A 63 -6.08 3.90 -14.87
C GLY A 63 -6.35 3.48 -13.42
N PRO A 64 -5.52 2.59 -12.85
CA PRO A 64 -5.66 2.18 -11.46
C PRO A 64 -5.34 3.30 -10.45
N ASN A 65 -5.77 3.12 -9.21
CA ASN A 65 -5.45 4.04 -8.12
C ASN A 65 -3.96 3.94 -7.75
N ALA A 66 -3.18 4.92 -8.17
CA ALA A 66 -1.76 5.04 -7.80
C ALA A 66 -1.57 5.23 -6.30
N THR A 67 -0.44 4.76 -5.78
CA THR A 67 -0.03 5.07 -4.40
C THR A 67 0.30 6.56 -4.29
N ALA A 68 -0.32 7.24 -3.32
CA ALA A 68 -0.03 8.62 -2.99
C ALA A 68 0.44 8.72 -1.54
N ILE A 69 1.58 9.39 -1.34
CA ILE A 69 2.11 9.73 -0.01
C ILE A 69 2.05 11.23 0.12
N VAL A 70 1.36 11.71 1.16
CA VAL A 70 1.15 13.13 1.41
C VAL A 70 1.67 13.45 2.81
N PHE A 71 2.61 14.39 2.89
CA PHE A 71 3.09 14.91 4.16
C PHE A 71 2.37 16.19 4.51
N THR A 72 2.00 16.33 5.78
CA THR A 72 1.54 17.60 6.37
C THR A 72 2.60 18.04 7.38
N PRO A 73 3.50 18.96 7.01
CA PRO A 73 4.54 19.44 7.91
C PRO A 73 3.94 20.13 9.13
N GLY A 74 4.53 19.90 10.30
CA GLY A 74 4.24 20.68 11.50
C GLY A 74 4.95 22.04 11.49
N ASP A 75 4.66 22.87 12.48
CA ASP A 75 5.30 24.18 12.63
C ASP A 75 6.83 24.05 12.72
N GLY A 76 7.54 24.91 11.98
CA GLY A 76 9.00 24.92 11.95
C GLY A 76 9.65 23.84 11.09
N VAL A 77 8.87 23.03 10.36
CA VAL A 77 9.36 21.98 9.45
C VAL A 77 8.88 22.27 8.03
N THR A 78 9.76 22.06 7.06
CA THR A 78 9.43 22.10 5.63
C THR A 78 9.74 20.77 4.99
N LEU A 79 8.85 20.28 4.12
CA LEU A 79 9.16 19.13 3.27
C LEU A 79 10.11 19.61 2.16
N GLU A 80 11.33 19.07 2.13
CA GLU A 80 12.26 19.31 1.04
C GLU A 80 12.00 18.32 -0.11
N GLY A 81 11.66 18.83 -1.29
CA GLY A 81 11.40 18.00 -2.46
C GLY A 81 10.05 17.27 -2.42
N GLY A 82 9.99 16.11 -3.08
CA GLY A 82 8.83 15.24 -3.13
C GLY A 82 9.22 13.81 -2.76
N VAL A 83 8.23 12.91 -2.79
CA VAL A 83 8.44 11.50 -2.43
C VAL A 83 9.22 10.78 -3.53
N GLU A 84 10.29 10.11 -3.15
CA GLU A 84 11.12 9.25 -3.99
C GLU A 84 10.72 7.77 -3.81
N GLN A 85 10.60 7.02 -4.91
CA GLN A 85 10.47 5.56 -4.85
C GLN A 85 11.86 4.92 -4.77
N LEU A 86 12.21 4.39 -3.61
CA LEU A 86 13.49 3.70 -3.40
C LEU A 86 13.48 2.27 -3.95
N SER A 87 12.30 1.67 -4.09
CA SER A 87 12.11 0.37 -4.72
C SER A 87 11.74 0.54 -6.19
N THR A 88 12.27 -0.33 -7.05
CA THR A 88 11.90 -0.39 -8.47
C THR A 88 10.64 -1.26 -8.64
N PRO A 89 9.55 -0.73 -9.20
CA PRO A 89 8.34 -1.51 -9.46
C PRO A 89 8.54 -2.46 -10.65
N GLU A 90 7.84 -3.59 -10.64
CA GLU A 90 7.68 -4.43 -11.82
C GLU A 90 6.68 -3.76 -12.77
N ARG A 91 7.09 -3.57 -14.03
CA ARG A 91 6.27 -2.92 -15.05
C ARG A 91 5.70 -3.94 -16.01
N HIS A 92 4.39 -3.84 -16.29
CA HIS A 92 3.71 -4.66 -17.27
C HIS A 92 2.55 -3.90 -17.91
N TYR A 93 2.19 -4.30 -19.13
CA TYR A 93 1.01 -3.76 -19.80
C TYR A 93 -0.25 -4.42 -19.23
N ASP A 94 -1.14 -3.61 -18.65
CA ASP A 94 -2.44 -4.05 -18.16
C ASP A 94 -3.49 -3.91 -19.27
N LYS A 95 -4.17 -5.01 -19.59
CA LYS A 95 -5.18 -5.03 -20.67
C LYS A 95 -6.52 -4.42 -20.26
N THR A 96 -6.80 -4.32 -18.97
CA THR A 96 -8.02 -3.71 -18.43
C THR A 96 -7.95 -2.20 -18.53
N PHE A 97 -6.79 -1.63 -18.20
CA PHE A 97 -6.55 -0.19 -18.27
C PHE A 97 -5.90 0.26 -19.58
N GLU A 98 -5.49 -0.68 -20.43
CA GLU A 98 -4.83 -0.43 -21.72
C GLU A 98 -3.59 0.48 -21.59
N MET A 99 -2.80 0.29 -20.54
CA MET A 99 -1.60 1.08 -20.26
C MET A 99 -0.53 0.28 -19.52
N GLU A 100 0.69 0.81 -19.50
CA GLU A 100 1.75 0.27 -18.65
C GLU A 100 1.50 0.65 -17.19
N ILE A 101 1.50 -0.35 -16.31
CA ILE A 101 1.37 -0.18 -14.87
C ILE A 101 2.59 -0.77 -14.16
N GLY A 102 2.97 -0.14 -13.06
CA GLY A 102 3.98 -0.57 -12.12
C GLY A 102 3.36 -1.09 -10.85
N THR A 103 3.86 -2.23 -10.39
CA THR A 103 3.44 -2.84 -9.13
C THR A 103 4.62 -3.28 -8.28
N PHE A 104 4.39 -3.33 -6.97
CA PHE A 104 5.30 -3.90 -5.99
C PHE A 104 4.72 -5.17 -5.39
N ALA A 105 5.58 -6.14 -5.09
CA ALA A 105 5.24 -7.37 -4.38
C ALA A 105 6.18 -7.56 -3.19
N GLY A 106 5.66 -8.06 -2.06
CA GLY A 106 6.43 -8.33 -0.85
C GLY A 106 6.85 -7.06 -0.08
N LYS A 107 7.63 -6.18 -0.69
CA LYS A 107 8.14 -4.95 -0.05
C LYS A 107 8.29 -3.80 -1.06
N ALA A 108 7.95 -2.58 -0.62
CA ALA A 108 8.27 -1.34 -1.32
C ALA A 108 8.81 -0.30 -0.33
N ARG A 109 9.76 0.53 -0.75
CA ARG A 109 10.32 1.63 0.06
C ARG A 109 10.17 2.96 -0.66
N PHE A 110 9.87 3.99 0.12
CA PHE A 110 9.72 5.38 -0.30
C PHE A 110 10.50 6.29 0.66
N ALA A 111 10.95 7.45 0.19
CA ALA A 111 11.65 8.45 0.99
C ALA A 111 11.27 9.89 0.63
#